data_AF-H4GJX6-F1
#
_entry.id   AF-H4GJX6-F1
#
_cell.length_a   1.000
_cell.length_b   1.000
_cell.length_c   1.000
_cell.angle_alpha   90.00
_cell.angle_beta   90.00
_cell.angle_gamma   90.00
#
_symmetry.space_group_name_H-M   'P 1'
#
loop_
_entity.id
_entity.type
_entity.pdbx_description
1 polymer ?
#
loop_
_entity_poly.entity_id
_entity_poly.type
_entity_poly.pdbx_seq_one_letter_code
_entity_poly.pdbx_strand_id
1 'polypeptide(L)'
;MDINRFVSRRKELGFSQVQLAQGICTQATLSKFENNGQIPSLNILQQLCNRLGLSLDELSQNDKGSIVYLNRQLKQAEIDLMIGNLAAVQKCLSNISINSQSTLIHQMQFYLIRGLLKLLLDHDHEGVITDFKLVTEELDQEQSTIWYYLGQAGLALVYDREQNAIAAKERFKLVATYVDQLNDTAVENITDFEYVLAISYILGRYYWQHGLLPTAENYIKFGLQLARYHHVTYFVPRLYMVQTEILKAQGADLLTIQATIRQAAVFAEFNHNQVVQKWVQEQGKGELYDAN
;
A
#
# COMPACT_ATOMS: atom_id res chain seq x y z
N MET A 1 17.78 -16.05 -5.78
CA MET A 1 17.48 -17.10 -4.78
C MET A 1 18.61 -17.11 -3.74
N ASP A 2 18.30 -17.15 -2.45
CA ASP A 2 19.23 -17.01 -1.32
C ASP A 2 19.89 -18.35 -0.97
N ILE A 3 20.95 -18.67 -1.69
CA ILE A 3 21.72 -19.91 -1.53
C ILE A 3 22.46 -19.93 -0.19
N ASN A 4 22.86 -18.77 0.32
CA ASN A 4 23.55 -18.67 1.61
C ASN A 4 22.64 -19.10 2.76
N ARG A 5 21.36 -18.71 2.73
CA ARG A 5 20.35 -19.20 3.70
C ARG A 5 20.18 -20.72 3.61
N PHE A 6 20.08 -21.27 2.40
CA PHE A 6 20.00 -22.72 2.19
C PHE A 6 21.21 -23.46 2.80
N VAL A 7 22.42 -22.99 2.50
CA VAL A 7 23.68 -23.60 2.99
C VAL A 7 23.80 -23.48 4.50
N SER A 8 23.45 -22.33 5.06
CA SER A 8 23.50 -22.10 6.51
C SER A 8 22.55 -23.05 7.24
N ARG A 9 21.31 -23.17 6.75
CA ARG A 9 20.32 -24.09 7.33
C ARG A 9 20.75 -25.55 7.26
N ARG A 10 21.35 -25.98 6.14
CA ARG A 10 21.91 -27.34 6.03
C ARG A 10 22.97 -27.59 7.10
N LYS A 11 23.88 -26.63 7.31
CA LYS A 11 24.95 -26.73 8.31
C LYS A 11 24.41 -26.75 9.73
N GLU A 12 23.41 -25.93 10.05
CA GLU A 12 22.72 -25.93 11.36
C GLU A 12 22.10 -27.29 11.69
N LEU A 13 21.49 -27.95 10.71
CA LEU A 13 20.91 -29.28 10.85
C LEU A 13 21.95 -30.41 10.80
N GLY A 14 23.24 -30.09 10.63
CA GLY A 14 24.34 -31.06 10.63
C GLY A 14 24.41 -31.95 9.39
N PHE A 15 23.65 -31.65 8.32
CA PHE A 15 23.66 -32.46 7.10
C PHE A 15 24.93 -32.22 6.29
N SER A 16 25.63 -33.29 5.90
CA SER A 16 26.58 -33.24 4.78
C SER A 16 25.84 -33.11 3.44
N GLN A 17 26.52 -32.62 2.39
CA GLN A 17 25.91 -32.55 1.05
C GLN A 17 25.45 -33.94 0.55
N VAL A 18 26.21 -35.00 0.86
CA VAL A 18 25.85 -36.37 0.50
C VAL A 18 24.55 -36.79 1.20
N GLN A 19 24.43 -36.52 2.50
CA GLN A 19 23.24 -36.87 3.28
C GLN A 19 22.00 -36.09 2.83
N LEU A 20 22.15 -34.78 2.56
CA LEU A 20 21.03 -33.98 2.10
C LEU A 20 20.55 -34.43 0.72
N ALA A 21 21.47 -34.72 -0.20
CA ALA A 21 21.16 -35.12 -1.57
C ALA A 21 20.57 -36.55 -1.68
N GLN A 22 20.77 -37.40 -0.68
CA GLN A 22 20.40 -38.81 -0.72
C GLN A 22 18.92 -39.03 -1.07
N GLY A 23 18.65 -39.79 -2.15
CA GLY A 23 17.29 -40.08 -2.61
C GLY A 23 16.56 -38.89 -3.25
N ILE A 24 17.25 -37.76 -3.49
CA ILE A 24 16.69 -36.59 -4.19
C ILE A 24 17.50 -36.27 -5.44
N CYS A 25 18.82 -36.11 -5.32
CA CYS A 25 19.72 -35.77 -6.42
C CYS A 25 21.16 -36.26 -6.15
N THR A 26 22.11 -35.95 -7.03
CA THR A 26 23.52 -36.28 -6.79
C THR A 26 24.19 -35.23 -5.91
N GLN A 27 25.22 -35.62 -5.13
CA GLN A 27 26.02 -34.66 -4.37
C GLN A 27 26.67 -33.61 -5.29
N ALA A 28 27.04 -33.98 -6.52
CA ALA A 28 27.56 -33.04 -7.50
C ALA A 28 26.51 -31.99 -7.91
N THR A 29 25.24 -32.38 -8.12
CA THR A 29 24.14 -31.45 -8.40
C THR A 29 23.95 -30.46 -7.24
N LEU A 30 23.93 -30.97 -6.00
CA LEU A 30 23.79 -30.12 -4.81
C LEU A 30 24.99 -29.18 -4.64
N SER A 31 26.22 -29.66 -4.87
CA SER A 31 27.43 -28.85 -4.79
C SER A 31 27.46 -27.72 -5.83
N LYS A 32 27.01 -27.98 -7.07
CA LYS A 32 26.89 -26.95 -8.11
C LYS A 32 25.84 -25.91 -7.77
N PHE A 33 24.73 -26.31 -7.15
CA PHE A 33 23.75 -25.37 -6.62
C PHE A 33 24.36 -24.51 -5.50
N GLU A 34 24.95 -25.13 -4.46
CA GLU A 34 25.49 -24.42 -3.30
C GLU A 34 26.65 -23.48 -3.62
N ASN A 35 27.55 -23.86 -4.55
CA ASN A 35 28.78 -23.12 -4.82
C ASN A 35 28.70 -22.22 -6.07
N ASN A 36 27.95 -22.63 -7.09
CA ASN A 36 27.98 -21.98 -8.41
C ASN A 36 26.62 -21.39 -8.80
N GLY A 37 25.61 -21.50 -7.93
CA GLY A 37 24.28 -20.94 -8.20
C GLY A 37 23.49 -21.65 -9.31
N GLN A 38 23.89 -22.86 -9.71
CA GLN A 38 23.16 -23.62 -10.71
C GLN A 38 21.86 -24.15 -10.12
N ILE A 39 20.74 -23.49 -10.44
CA ILE A 39 19.42 -23.84 -9.92
C ILE A 39 19.01 -25.22 -10.47
N PRO A 40 18.76 -26.23 -9.62
CA PRO A 40 18.28 -27.53 -10.04
C PRO A 40 16.80 -27.44 -10.47
N SER A 41 16.22 -28.54 -10.95
CA SER A 41 14.78 -28.55 -11.26
C SER A 41 13.95 -28.21 -10.02
N LEU A 42 12.79 -27.58 -10.23
CA LEU A 42 11.90 -27.17 -9.14
C LEU A 42 11.55 -28.32 -8.20
N ASN A 43 11.32 -29.52 -8.75
CA ASN A 43 11.04 -30.73 -7.97
C ASN A 43 12.20 -31.12 -7.03
N ILE A 44 13.44 -31.14 -7.54
CA ILE A 44 14.63 -31.40 -6.72
C ILE A 44 14.75 -30.35 -5.63
N LEU A 45 14.57 -29.08 -5.99
CA LEU A 45 14.72 -27.98 -5.06
C LEU A 45 13.67 -28.05 -3.94
N GLN A 46 12.42 -28.31 -4.27
CA GLN A 46 11.33 -28.43 -3.30
C GLN A 46 11.56 -29.59 -2.32
N GLN A 47 12.02 -30.75 -2.81
CA GLN A 47 12.36 -31.89 -1.95
C GLN A 47 13.52 -31.57 -0.99
N LEU A 48 14.56 -30.86 -1.47
CA LEU A 48 15.67 -30.42 -0.63
C LEU A 48 15.22 -29.42 0.45
N CYS A 49 14.38 -28.45 0.07
CA CYS A 49 13.81 -27.46 1.00
C CYS A 49 12.96 -28.13 2.08
N ASN A 50 12.06 -29.04 1.69
CA ASN A 50 11.23 -29.82 2.61
C ASN A 50 12.08 -30.58 3.63
N ARG A 51 13.20 -31.18 3.21
CA ARG A 51 14.10 -31.90 4.12
C ARG A 51 14.83 -30.97 5.10
N LEU A 52 15.06 -29.72 4.73
CA LEU A 52 15.64 -28.70 5.61
C LEU A 52 14.60 -27.96 6.47
N GLY A 53 13.31 -28.28 6.30
CA GLY A 53 12.21 -27.54 6.91
C GLY A 53 12.15 -26.08 6.44
N LEU A 54 12.55 -25.81 5.20
CA LEU A 54 12.49 -24.50 4.56
C LEU A 54 11.37 -24.47 3.53
N SER A 55 10.75 -23.32 3.34
CA SER A 55 9.91 -23.07 2.17
C SER A 55 10.73 -22.47 1.02
N LEU A 56 10.27 -22.70 -0.22
CA LEU A 56 10.85 -22.04 -1.39
C LEU A 56 10.73 -20.51 -1.31
N ASP A 57 9.66 -20.03 -0.68
CA ASP A 57 9.44 -18.59 -0.46
C ASP A 57 10.52 -18.01 0.43
N GLU A 58 10.93 -18.73 1.49
CA GLU A 58 12.02 -18.33 2.39
C GLU A 58 13.37 -18.17 1.69
N LEU A 59 13.63 -18.98 0.66
CA LEU A 59 14.83 -18.87 -0.16
C LEU A 59 14.70 -17.80 -1.24
N SER A 60 13.47 -17.43 -1.63
CA SER A 60 13.25 -16.42 -2.67
C SER A 60 13.15 -15.01 -2.10
N GLN A 61 13.06 -14.86 -0.78
CA GLN A 61 12.85 -13.58 -0.08
C GLN A 61 13.83 -12.46 -0.44
N ASN A 62 15.07 -12.80 -0.77
CA ASN A 62 16.12 -11.83 -1.13
C ASN A 62 16.43 -11.83 -2.63
N ASP A 63 15.72 -12.65 -3.41
CA ASP A 63 15.82 -12.65 -4.84
C ASP A 63 15.01 -11.49 -5.42
N LYS A 64 15.70 -10.42 -5.82
CA LYS A 64 15.06 -9.23 -6.40
C LYS A 64 14.24 -9.53 -7.66
N GLY A 65 14.50 -10.65 -8.34
CA GLY A 65 13.68 -11.08 -9.47
C GLY A 65 12.39 -11.79 -9.06
N SER A 66 12.32 -12.38 -7.87
CA SER A 66 11.20 -13.23 -7.50
C SER A 66 9.90 -12.46 -7.25
N ILE A 67 8.77 -13.11 -7.56
CA ILE A 67 7.42 -12.60 -7.25
C ILE A 67 7.19 -12.45 -5.74
N VAL A 68 7.85 -13.26 -4.90
CA VAL A 68 7.77 -13.20 -3.44
C VAL A 68 8.41 -11.90 -2.92
N TYR A 69 9.60 -11.56 -3.44
CA TYR A 69 10.24 -10.29 -3.14
C TYR A 69 9.41 -9.11 -3.62
N LEU A 70 8.90 -9.18 -4.86
CA LEU A 70 8.06 -8.12 -5.43
C LEU A 70 6.82 -7.84 -4.58
N ASN A 71 6.06 -8.88 -4.20
CA ASN A 71 4.89 -8.78 -3.33
C ASN A 71 5.22 -8.10 -1.99
N ARG A 72 6.31 -8.54 -1.36
CA ARG A 72 6.75 -7.95 -0.08
C ARG A 72 7.10 -6.48 -0.22
N GLN A 73 7.88 -6.13 -1.24
CA GLN A 73 8.32 -4.75 -1.45
C GLN A 73 7.12 -3.84 -1.73
N LEU A 74 6.18 -4.28 -2.57
CA LEU A 74 4.96 -3.51 -2.84
C LEU A 74 4.11 -3.33 -1.58
N LYS A 75 3.84 -4.41 -0.82
CA LYS A 75 3.06 -4.30 0.44
C LYS A 75 3.75 -3.40 1.47
N GLN A 76 5.09 -3.47 1.57
CA GLN A 76 5.84 -2.58 2.45
C GLN A 76 5.74 -1.12 1.98
N ALA A 77 5.86 -0.86 0.68
CA ALA A 77 5.72 0.47 0.11
C ALA A 77 4.32 1.06 0.34
N GLU A 78 3.27 0.24 0.30
CA GLU A 78 1.90 0.68 0.63
C GLU A 78 1.75 1.10 2.09
N ILE A 79 2.24 0.26 3.02
CA ILE A 79 2.19 0.57 4.45
C ILE A 79 2.96 1.86 4.72
N ASP A 80 4.18 1.99 4.17
CA ASP A 80 5.00 3.19 4.30
C ASP A 80 4.30 4.42 3.72
N LEU A 81 3.62 4.30 2.57
CA LEU A 81 2.84 5.38 1.97
C LEU A 81 1.67 5.79 2.88
N MET A 82 0.94 4.81 3.41
CA MET A 82 -0.21 5.02 4.30
C MET A 82 0.19 5.72 5.60
N ILE A 83 1.35 5.39 6.19
CA ILE A 83 1.86 6.08 7.40
C ILE A 83 2.65 7.36 7.08
N GLY A 84 2.86 7.68 5.80
CA GLY A 84 3.52 8.90 5.35
C GLY A 84 5.05 8.87 5.34
N ASN A 85 5.66 7.68 5.38
CA ASN A 85 7.11 7.50 5.31
C ASN A 85 7.60 7.54 3.85
N LEU A 86 7.50 8.71 3.21
CA LEU A 86 7.74 8.87 1.77
C LEU A 86 9.17 8.47 1.35
N ALA A 87 10.17 8.71 2.22
CA ALA A 87 11.55 8.31 1.98
C ALA A 87 11.70 6.78 1.90
N ALA A 88 11.00 6.03 2.77
CA ALA A 88 10.99 4.57 2.70
C ALA A 88 10.28 4.06 1.45
N VAL A 89 9.15 4.69 1.06
CA VAL A 89 8.46 4.38 -0.21
C VAL A 89 9.42 4.54 -1.39
N GLN A 90 10.08 5.69 -1.50
CA GLN A 90 11.03 5.97 -2.58
C GLN A 90 12.16 4.93 -2.64
N LYS A 91 12.75 4.62 -1.48
CA LYS A 91 13.79 3.58 -1.36
C LYS A 91 13.26 2.22 -1.78
N CYS A 92 12.04 1.86 -1.39
CA CYS A 92 11.41 0.59 -1.74
C CYS A 92 11.20 0.48 -3.25
N LEU A 93 10.57 1.49 -3.86
CA LEU A 93 10.29 1.53 -5.30
C LEU A 93 11.57 1.48 -6.14
N SER A 94 12.66 2.13 -5.71
CA SER A 94 13.95 2.09 -6.41
C SER A 94 14.56 0.68 -6.50
N ASN A 95 14.13 -0.24 -5.63
CA ASN A 95 14.59 -1.62 -5.60
C ASN A 95 13.64 -2.61 -6.30
N ILE A 96 12.54 -2.12 -6.86
CA ILE A 96 11.56 -2.91 -7.60
C ILE A 96 11.89 -2.81 -9.10
N SER A 97 11.74 -3.93 -9.80
CA SER A 97 11.84 -3.97 -11.27
C SER A 97 10.61 -4.66 -11.83
N ILE A 98 9.76 -3.89 -12.52
CA ILE A 98 8.64 -4.43 -13.27
C ILE A 98 9.20 -5.13 -14.51
N ASN A 99 8.92 -6.42 -14.63
CA ASN A 99 9.49 -7.31 -15.65
C ASN A 99 8.47 -8.39 -16.06
N SER A 100 8.91 -9.35 -16.88
CA SER A 100 8.06 -10.44 -17.39
C SER A 100 7.46 -11.36 -16.32
N GLN A 101 7.94 -11.33 -15.09
CA GLN A 101 7.40 -12.11 -13.97
C GLN A 101 6.34 -11.33 -13.17
N SER A 102 6.18 -10.02 -13.43
CA SER A 102 5.21 -9.17 -12.76
C SER A 102 3.81 -9.39 -13.33
N THR A 103 2.85 -9.81 -12.50
CA THR A 103 1.44 -9.89 -12.92
C THR A 103 0.87 -8.49 -13.15
N LEU A 104 -0.26 -8.41 -13.85
CA LEU A 104 -0.99 -7.15 -14.08
C LEU A 104 -1.28 -6.38 -12.79
N ILE A 105 -1.66 -7.10 -11.73
CA ILE A 105 -1.90 -6.52 -10.40
C ILE A 105 -0.64 -5.87 -9.82
N HIS A 106 0.53 -6.52 -9.91
CA HIS A 106 1.78 -5.93 -9.43
C HIS A 106 2.14 -4.65 -10.21
N GLN A 107 1.87 -4.63 -11.52
CA GLN A 107 2.11 -3.45 -12.35
C GLN A 107 1.20 -2.30 -11.93
N MET A 108 -0.11 -2.56 -11.79
CA MET A 108 -1.08 -1.55 -11.33
C MET A 108 -0.70 -1.00 -9.95
N GLN A 109 -0.40 -1.88 -9.00
CA GLN A 109 0.03 -1.52 -7.65
C GLN A 109 1.29 -0.66 -7.66
N PHE A 110 2.32 -1.05 -8.43
CA PHE A 110 3.56 -0.29 -8.53
C PHE A 110 3.35 1.11 -9.09
N TYR A 111 2.64 1.24 -10.23
CA TYR A 111 2.42 2.54 -10.86
C TYR A 111 1.49 3.43 -10.03
N LEU A 112 0.52 2.85 -9.33
CA LEU A 112 -0.32 3.60 -8.39
C LEU A 112 0.51 4.18 -7.24
N ILE A 113 1.34 3.37 -6.57
CA ILE A 113 2.19 3.82 -5.46
C ILE A 113 3.18 4.88 -5.96
N ARG A 114 3.77 4.69 -7.15
CA ARG A 114 4.69 5.66 -7.76
C ARG A 114 4.01 6.99 -8.07
N GLY A 115 2.82 6.96 -8.66
CA GLY A 115 2.01 8.14 -8.95
C GLY A 115 1.63 8.90 -7.68
N LEU A 116 1.18 8.20 -6.64
CA LEU A 116 0.87 8.80 -5.34
C LEU A 116 2.10 9.39 -4.66
N LEU A 117 3.26 8.72 -4.72
CA LEU A 117 4.51 9.26 -4.17
C LEU A 117 4.90 10.56 -4.88
N LYS A 118 4.90 10.58 -6.21
CA LYS A 118 5.21 11.78 -7.00
C LYS A 118 4.25 12.93 -6.69
N LEU A 119 2.94 12.62 -6.59
CA LEU A 119 1.91 13.59 -6.23
C LEU A 119 2.15 14.19 -4.83
N LEU A 120 2.51 13.37 -3.84
CA LEU A 120 2.75 13.82 -2.47
C LEU A 120 4.06 14.60 -2.32
N LEU A 121 5.06 14.33 -3.15
CA LEU A 121 6.32 15.09 -3.19
C LEU A 121 6.23 16.37 -4.04
N ASP A 122 5.08 16.62 -4.65
CA ASP A 122 4.88 17.70 -5.63
C ASP A 122 5.94 17.70 -6.74
N HIS A 123 6.19 16.52 -7.29
CA HIS A 123 7.17 16.28 -8.35
C HIS A 123 6.49 15.81 -9.63
N ASP A 124 6.95 16.34 -10.77
CA ASP A 124 6.67 15.82 -12.12
C ASP A 124 5.17 15.54 -12.38
N HIS A 125 4.38 16.62 -12.48
CA HIS A 125 2.92 16.52 -12.66
C HIS A 125 2.52 15.71 -13.89
N GLU A 126 3.24 15.86 -15.01
CA GLU A 126 3.02 15.06 -16.21
C GLU A 126 3.26 13.58 -15.93
N GLY A 127 4.38 13.23 -15.26
CA GLY A 127 4.67 11.86 -14.87
C GLY A 127 3.72 11.27 -13.82
N VAL A 128 3.04 12.08 -13.01
CA VAL A 128 1.94 11.62 -12.13
C VAL A 128 0.74 11.20 -12.98
N ILE A 129 0.34 12.05 -13.93
CA ILE A 129 -0.79 11.76 -14.82
C ILE A 129 -0.49 10.51 -15.66
N THR A 130 0.72 10.39 -16.21
CA THR A 130 1.15 9.21 -16.96
C THR A 130 1.00 7.93 -16.13
N ASP A 131 1.46 7.94 -14.87
CA ASP A 131 1.39 6.76 -14.00
C ASP A 131 -0.06 6.34 -13.73
N PHE A 132 -0.95 7.29 -13.43
CA PHE A 132 -2.35 6.95 -13.19
C PHE A 132 -3.10 6.55 -14.46
N LYS A 133 -2.84 7.19 -15.60
CA LYS A 133 -3.43 6.79 -16.89
C LYS A 133 -2.98 5.40 -17.32
N LEU A 134 -1.72 5.05 -17.09
CA LEU A 134 -1.23 3.70 -17.34
C LEU A 134 -2.06 2.67 -16.55
N VAL A 135 -2.36 2.94 -15.29
CA VAL A 135 -3.25 2.08 -14.48
C VAL A 135 -4.67 2.04 -15.06
N THR A 136 -5.28 3.19 -15.34
CA THR A 136 -6.72 3.25 -15.65
C THR A 136 -7.09 2.99 -17.11
N GLU A 137 -6.19 3.28 -18.05
CA GLU A 137 -6.47 3.23 -19.49
C GLU A 137 -5.79 2.04 -20.17
N GLU A 138 -4.64 1.58 -19.66
CA GLU A 138 -3.89 0.49 -20.29
C GLU A 138 -3.94 -0.83 -19.50
N LEU A 139 -3.74 -0.78 -18.18
CA LEU A 139 -3.63 -1.99 -17.35
C LEU A 139 -5.00 -2.50 -16.86
N ASP A 140 -5.95 -1.62 -16.52
CA ASP A 140 -7.31 -2.01 -16.11
C ASP A 140 -8.37 -1.56 -17.14
N GLN A 141 -8.29 -2.13 -18.34
CA GLN A 141 -9.18 -1.76 -19.45
C GLN A 141 -10.65 -2.11 -19.20
N GLU A 142 -10.91 -3.11 -18.36
CA GLU A 142 -12.28 -3.50 -17.98
C GLU A 142 -12.89 -2.55 -16.94
N GLN A 143 -12.08 -1.66 -16.34
CA GLN A 143 -12.51 -0.65 -15.38
C GLN A 143 -13.27 -1.25 -14.19
N SER A 144 -12.83 -2.43 -13.76
CA SER A 144 -13.60 -3.27 -12.84
C SER A 144 -12.88 -3.49 -11.50
N THR A 145 -11.57 -3.25 -11.44
CA THR A 145 -10.81 -3.49 -10.21
C THR A 145 -10.71 -2.24 -9.35
N ILE A 146 -10.37 -2.43 -8.07
CA ILE A 146 -10.12 -1.32 -7.15
C ILE A 146 -8.96 -0.42 -7.62
N TRP A 147 -8.02 -0.95 -8.42
CA TRP A 147 -6.90 -0.19 -8.97
C TRP A 147 -7.36 0.90 -9.94
N TYR A 148 -8.39 0.63 -10.75
CA TYR A 148 -9.02 1.63 -11.59
C TYR A 148 -9.56 2.80 -10.75
N TYR A 149 -10.32 2.52 -9.70
CA TYR A 149 -10.90 3.57 -8.86
C TYR A 149 -9.85 4.36 -8.08
N LEU A 150 -8.78 3.70 -7.59
CA LEU A 150 -7.64 4.40 -6.99
C LEU A 150 -6.90 5.29 -8.01
N GLY A 151 -6.71 4.81 -9.24
CA GLY A 151 -6.11 5.60 -10.32
C GLY A 151 -6.96 6.81 -10.69
N GLN A 152 -8.29 6.64 -10.77
CA GLN A 152 -9.23 7.74 -10.99
C GLN A 152 -9.21 8.75 -9.84
N ALA A 153 -9.11 8.29 -8.59
CA ALA A 153 -8.95 9.17 -7.42
C ALA A 153 -7.62 9.94 -7.49
N GLY A 154 -6.53 9.30 -7.91
CA GLY A 154 -5.24 9.94 -8.16
C GLY A 154 -5.31 11.04 -9.22
N LEU A 155 -5.91 10.74 -10.38
CA LEU A 155 -6.16 11.73 -11.43
C LEU A 155 -7.05 12.88 -10.96
N ALA A 156 -8.09 12.57 -10.17
CA ALA A 156 -8.97 13.59 -9.62
C ALA A 156 -8.23 14.57 -8.70
N LEU A 157 -7.31 14.07 -7.86
CA LEU A 157 -6.45 14.91 -7.01
C LEU A 157 -5.51 15.80 -7.83
N VAL A 158 -4.94 15.29 -8.92
CA VAL A 158 -4.09 16.11 -9.83
C VAL A 158 -4.93 17.23 -10.45
N TYR A 159 -6.07 16.90 -11.03
CA TYR A 159 -6.92 17.90 -11.68
C TYR A 159 -7.50 18.93 -10.72
N ASP A 160 -7.76 18.54 -9.47
CA ASP A 160 -8.18 19.48 -8.43
C ASP A 160 -7.07 20.51 -8.13
N ARG A 161 -5.81 20.06 -8.04
CA ARG A 161 -4.64 20.95 -7.88
C ARG A 161 -4.42 21.87 -9.09
N GLU A 162 -4.62 21.35 -10.29
CA GLU A 162 -4.54 22.13 -11.54
C GLU A 162 -5.73 23.08 -11.75
N GLN A 163 -6.65 23.18 -10.78
CA GLN A 163 -7.88 23.98 -10.86
C GLN A 163 -8.82 23.56 -12.00
N ASN A 164 -8.66 22.35 -12.53
CA ASN A 164 -9.56 21.74 -13.49
C ASN A 164 -10.73 21.06 -12.75
N ALA A 165 -11.58 21.90 -12.15
CA ALA A 165 -12.68 21.47 -11.27
C ALA A 165 -13.68 20.52 -11.96
N ILE A 166 -13.89 20.67 -13.28
CA ILE A 166 -14.81 19.81 -14.04
C ILE A 166 -14.25 18.39 -14.09
N ALA A 167 -13.00 18.24 -14.56
CA ALA A 167 -12.36 16.92 -14.69
C ALA A 167 -12.16 16.23 -13.34
N ALA A 168 -11.84 17.00 -12.29
CA ALA A 168 -11.75 16.50 -10.93
C ALA A 168 -13.10 15.97 -10.42
N LYS A 169 -14.16 16.79 -10.55
CA LYS A 169 -15.50 16.44 -10.06
C LYS A 169 -16.09 15.21 -10.74
N GLU A 170 -15.91 15.06 -12.06
CA GLU A 170 -16.39 13.88 -12.79
C GLU A 170 -15.75 12.59 -12.26
N ARG A 171 -14.44 12.61 -12.02
CA ARG A 171 -13.71 11.46 -11.49
C ARG A 171 -14.03 11.18 -10.04
N PHE A 172 -14.12 12.21 -9.19
CA PHE A 172 -14.57 12.02 -7.82
C PHE A 172 -15.97 11.45 -7.73
N LYS A 173 -16.89 11.84 -8.63
CA LYS A 173 -18.24 11.25 -8.70
C LYS A 173 -18.20 9.77 -9.07
N LEU A 174 -17.36 9.39 -10.01
CA LEU A 174 -17.15 7.98 -10.38
C LEU A 174 -16.65 7.16 -9.18
N VAL A 175 -15.63 7.67 -8.49
CA VAL A 175 -15.04 7.02 -7.31
C VAL A 175 -16.02 6.96 -6.13
N ALA A 176 -16.80 8.03 -5.89
CA ALA A 176 -17.87 8.07 -4.91
C ALA A 176 -18.93 7.00 -5.17
N THR A 177 -19.36 6.84 -6.43
CA THR A 177 -20.38 5.85 -6.81
C THR A 177 -19.92 4.42 -6.47
N TYR A 178 -18.63 4.11 -6.66
CA TYR A 178 -18.05 2.82 -6.27
C TYR A 178 -18.11 2.59 -4.76
N VAL A 179 -17.70 3.58 -3.95
CA VAL A 179 -17.74 3.46 -2.49
C VAL A 179 -19.17 3.39 -1.96
N ASP A 180 -20.10 4.15 -2.54
CA ASP A 180 -21.50 4.14 -2.15
C ASP A 180 -22.14 2.76 -2.35
N GLN A 181 -21.83 2.08 -3.48
CA GLN A 181 -22.26 0.69 -3.71
C GLN A 181 -21.70 -0.29 -2.67
N LEU A 182 -20.47 -0.07 -2.20
CA LEU A 182 -19.88 -0.90 -1.14
C LEU A 182 -20.49 -0.60 0.23
N ASN A 183 -20.95 0.62 0.47
CA ASN A 183 -21.59 1.00 1.72
C ASN A 183 -22.94 0.27 1.93
N ASP A 184 -23.57 -0.17 0.84
CA ASP A 184 -24.77 -1.03 0.89
C ASP A 184 -24.44 -2.50 1.21
N THR A 185 -23.16 -2.88 1.16
CA THR A 185 -22.70 -4.24 1.49
C THR A 185 -22.31 -4.36 2.96
N ALA A 186 -22.45 -5.56 3.53
CA ALA A 186 -21.93 -5.82 4.86
C ALA A 186 -20.41 -5.64 4.87
N VAL A 187 -19.91 -4.85 5.82
CA VAL A 187 -18.48 -4.51 5.98
C VAL A 187 -17.57 -5.74 6.01
N GLU A 188 -18.10 -6.86 6.50
CA GLU A 188 -17.45 -8.17 6.58
C GLU A 188 -17.06 -8.76 5.21
N ASN A 189 -17.82 -8.40 4.18
CA ASN A 189 -17.65 -8.92 2.81
C ASN A 189 -16.69 -8.06 1.97
N ILE A 190 -16.20 -6.95 2.51
CA ILE A 190 -15.26 -6.07 1.81
C ILE A 190 -13.84 -6.62 2.02
N THR A 191 -13.33 -7.32 1.01
CA THR A 191 -12.02 -8.01 1.07
C THR A 191 -10.83 -7.06 0.90
N ASP A 192 -10.97 -6.05 0.05
CA ASP A 192 -9.91 -5.08 -0.29
C ASP A 192 -10.01 -3.81 0.58
N PHE A 193 -10.29 -3.99 1.87
CA PHE A 193 -10.68 -2.91 2.76
C PHE A 193 -9.59 -1.85 2.93
N GLU A 194 -8.29 -2.19 2.86
CA GLU A 194 -7.21 -1.19 3.02
C GLU A 194 -7.28 -0.09 1.95
N TYR A 195 -7.67 -0.47 0.74
CA TYR A 195 -7.80 0.45 -0.39
C TYR A 195 -9.11 1.23 -0.33
N VAL A 196 -10.20 0.59 0.12
CA VAL A 196 -11.47 1.29 0.36
C VAL A 196 -11.32 2.33 1.48
N LEU A 197 -10.50 2.06 2.50
CA LEU A 197 -10.10 3.04 3.50
C LEU A 197 -9.38 4.24 2.87
N ALA A 198 -8.40 3.98 1.99
CA ALA A 198 -7.67 5.03 1.29
C ALA A 198 -8.59 5.90 0.43
N ILE A 199 -9.49 5.28 -0.35
CA ILE A 199 -10.47 6.01 -1.17
C ILE A 199 -11.42 6.82 -0.27
N SER A 200 -11.92 6.24 0.82
CA SER A 200 -12.82 6.93 1.76
C SER A 200 -12.17 8.16 2.38
N TYR A 201 -10.87 8.08 2.72
CA TYR A 201 -10.09 9.23 3.16
C TYR A 201 -9.97 10.30 2.06
N ILE A 202 -9.64 9.89 0.83
CA ILE A 202 -9.48 10.80 -0.31
C ILE A 202 -10.80 11.53 -0.60
N LEU A 203 -11.93 10.81 -0.67
CA LEU A 203 -13.26 11.41 -0.86
C LEU A 203 -13.64 12.32 0.30
N GLY A 204 -13.50 11.85 1.54
CA GLY A 204 -13.81 12.63 2.73
C GLY A 204 -13.06 13.96 2.76
N ARG A 205 -11.76 13.94 2.42
CA ARG A 205 -10.95 15.15 2.31
C ARG A 205 -11.43 16.05 1.17
N TYR A 206 -11.61 15.53 -0.03
CA TYR A 206 -12.07 16.31 -1.18
C TYR A 206 -13.40 17.01 -0.87
N TYR A 207 -14.41 16.29 -0.41
CA TYR A 207 -15.71 16.88 -0.10
C TYR A 207 -15.63 17.91 1.03
N TRP A 208 -14.76 17.72 2.03
CA TRP A 208 -14.53 18.72 3.07
C TRP A 208 -13.91 20.01 2.49
N GLN A 209 -12.87 19.90 1.65
CA GLN A 209 -12.22 21.06 1.02
C GLN A 209 -13.17 21.88 0.14
N HIS A 210 -14.15 21.20 -0.46
CA HIS A 210 -15.18 21.81 -1.30
C HIS A 210 -16.46 22.18 -0.54
N GLY A 211 -16.44 22.17 0.80
CA GLY A 211 -17.55 22.63 1.65
C GLY A 211 -18.76 21.69 1.76
N LEU A 212 -18.68 20.49 1.19
CA LEU A 212 -19.73 19.45 1.22
C LEU A 212 -19.60 18.60 2.49
N LEU A 213 -19.77 19.26 3.65
CA LEU A 213 -19.47 18.67 4.96
C LEU A 213 -20.24 17.38 5.29
N PRO A 214 -21.57 17.24 5.03
CA PRO A 214 -22.28 16.00 5.32
C PRO A 214 -21.76 14.80 4.51
N THR A 215 -21.44 15.04 3.23
CA THR A 215 -20.87 14.03 2.35
C THR A 215 -19.47 13.62 2.81
N ALA A 216 -18.64 14.61 3.17
CA ALA A 216 -17.32 14.36 3.74
C ALA A 216 -17.40 13.48 5.01
N GLU A 217 -18.31 13.82 5.93
CA GLU A 217 -18.52 13.11 7.18
C GLU A 217 -18.96 11.66 6.96
N ASN A 218 -19.81 11.40 5.97
CA ASN A 218 -20.25 10.05 5.62
C ASN A 218 -19.09 9.15 5.21
N TYR A 219 -18.21 9.61 4.32
CA TYR A 219 -17.03 8.82 3.89
C TYR A 219 -16.04 8.59 5.03
N ILE A 220 -15.80 9.61 5.88
CA ILE A 220 -14.91 9.45 7.03
C ILE A 220 -15.49 8.47 8.06
N LYS A 221 -16.80 8.52 8.33
CA LYS A 221 -17.48 7.55 9.21
C LYS A 221 -17.42 6.13 8.64
N PHE A 222 -17.66 5.97 7.35
CA PHE A 222 -17.56 4.67 6.68
C PHE A 222 -16.13 4.10 6.79
N GLY A 223 -15.11 4.92 6.53
CA GLY A 223 -13.72 4.53 6.72
C GLY A 223 -13.41 4.13 8.17
N LEU A 224 -13.87 4.88 9.16
CA LEU A 224 -13.65 4.53 10.57
C LEU A 224 -14.38 3.24 10.99
N GLN A 225 -15.56 2.97 10.43
CA GLN A 225 -16.29 1.73 10.65
C GLN A 225 -15.54 0.53 10.06
N LEU A 226 -15.05 0.67 8.83
CA LEU A 226 -14.28 -0.35 8.13
C LEU A 226 -12.96 -0.66 8.87
N ALA A 227 -12.25 0.37 9.33
CA ALA A 227 -11.02 0.22 10.09
C ALA A 227 -11.27 -0.46 11.44
N ARG A 228 -12.38 -0.14 12.12
CA ARG A 228 -12.76 -0.79 13.39
C ARG A 228 -13.06 -2.26 13.20
N TYR A 229 -13.82 -2.61 12.16
CA TYR A 229 -14.23 -3.99 11.90
C TYR A 229 -13.02 -4.88 11.56
N HIS A 230 -12.15 -4.42 10.66
CA HIS A 230 -10.96 -5.18 10.22
C HIS A 230 -9.72 -4.96 11.11
N HIS A 231 -9.88 -4.29 12.26
CA HIS A 231 -8.81 -4.00 13.22
C HIS A 231 -7.58 -3.28 12.62
N VAL A 232 -7.83 -2.36 11.68
CA VAL A 232 -6.79 -1.55 11.04
C VAL A 232 -6.49 -0.32 11.88
N THR A 233 -5.28 -0.21 12.41
CA THR A 233 -4.88 0.94 13.25
C THR A 233 -4.05 1.98 12.51
N TYR A 234 -3.25 1.58 11.52
CA TYR A 234 -2.23 2.45 10.91
C TYR A 234 -2.79 3.62 10.09
N PHE A 235 -4.01 3.48 9.56
CA PHE A 235 -4.66 4.49 8.71
C PHE A 235 -5.64 5.40 9.48
N VAL A 236 -6.10 4.95 10.64
CA VAL A 236 -7.04 5.66 11.52
C VAL A 236 -6.60 7.09 11.88
N PRO A 237 -5.30 7.39 12.12
CA PRO A 237 -4.85 8.76 12.39
C PRO A 237 -5.29 9.77 11.32
N ARG A 238 -5.18 9.39 10.03
CA ARG A 238 -5.53 10.27 8.91
C ARG A 238 -7.04 10.50 8.81
N LEU A 239 -7.84 9.50 9.16
CA LEU A 239 -9.29 9.63 9.20
C LEU A 239 -9.73 10.60 10.30
N TYR A 240 -9.16 10.47 11.51
CA TYR A 240 -9.45 11.42 12.61
C TYR A 240 -8.95 12.83 12.34
N MET A 241 -7.84 12.96 11.60
CA MET A 241 -7.34 14.25 11.14
C MET A 241 -8.39 14.97 10.28
N VAL A 242 -8.95 14.31 9.25
CA VAL A 242 -10.03 14.90 8.42
C VAL A 242 -11.31 15.11 9.22
N GLN A 243 -11.67 14.16 10.11
CA GLN A 243 -12.84 14.34 10.99
C GLN A 243 -12.73 15.60 11.85
N THR A 244 -11.53 15.90 12.34
CA THR A 244 -11.27 17.12 13.11
C THR A 244 -11.54 18.37 12.30
N GLU A 245 -11.12 18.39 11.03
CA GLU A 245 -11.37 19.53 10.14
C GLU A 245 -12.84 19.70 9.77
N ILE A 246 -13.57 18.59 9.61
CA ILE A 246 -15.03 18.61 9.43
C ILE A 246 -15.71 19.21 10.66
N LEU A 247 -15.35 18.76 11.87
CA LEU A 247 -15.91 19.26 13.13
C LEU A 247 -15.64 20.76 13.34
N LYS A 248 -14.43 21.22 13.01
CA LYS A 248 -14.10 22.66 13.02
C LYS A 248 -14.99 23.44 12.06
N ALA A 249 -15.16 22.95 10.83
CA ALA A 249 -16.00 23.60 9.82
C ALA A 249 -17.49 23.62 10.21
N GLN A 250 -17.94 22.64 10.99
CA GLN A 250 -19.30 22.58 11.56
C GLN A 250 -19.49 23.47 12.80
N GLY A 251 -18.43 24.08 13.33
CA GLY A 251 -18.50 24.90 14.54
C GLY A 251 -18.67 24.08 15.82
N ALA A 252 -18.16 22.84 15.86
CA ALA A 252 -18.18 22.01 17.06
C ALA A 252 -17.43 22.67 18.23
N ASP A 253 -17.79 22.29 19.46
CA ASP A 253 -17.14 22.85 20.65
C ASP A 253 -15.68 22.38 20.77
N LEU A 254 -14.89 23.17 21.51
CA LEU A 254 -13.46 22.94 21.67
C LEU A 254 -13.14 21.59 22.34
N LEU A 255 -13.98 21.09 23.25
CA LEU A 255 -13.75 19.82 23.92
C LEU A 255 -13.90 18.65 22.95
N THR A 256 -14.91 18.70 22.09
CA THR A 256 -15.12 17.72 21.01
C THR A 256 -13.95 17.70 20.04
N ILE A 257 -13.51 18.87 19.56
CA ILE A 257 -12.35 19.00 18.66
C ILE A 257 -11.09 18.42 19.32
N GLN A 258 -10.81 18.79 20.58
CA GLN A 258 -9.65 18.27 21.32
C GLN A 258 -9.73 16.77 21.56
N ALA A 259 -10.92 16.21 21.78
CA ALA A 259 -11.11 14.77 21.93
C ALA A 259 -10.74 14.02 20.64
N THR A 260 -11.16 14.52 19.48
CA THR A 260 -10.81 13.93 18.17
C THR A 260 -9.32 14.04 17.87
N ILE A 261 -8.69 15.19 18.18
CA ILE A 261 -7.22 15.35 18.07
C ILE A 261 -6.49 14.32 18.95
N ARG A 262 -6.95 14.09 20.19
CA ARG A 262 -6.37 13.06 21.06
C ARG A 262 -6.51 11.65 20.47
N GLN A 263 -7.64 11.33 19.85
CA GLN A 263 -7.82 10.04 19.16
C GLN A 263 -6.81 9.89 18.02
N ALA A 264 -6.65 10.92 17.18
CA ALA A 264 -5.63 10.94 16.12
C ALA A 264 -4.21 10.72 16.69
N ALA A 265 -3.87 11.42 17.79
CA ALA A 265 -2.57 11.34 18.43
C ALA A 265 -2.22 9.93 18.92
N VAL A 266 -3.15 9.28 19.65
CA VAL A 266 -2.93 7.92 20.18
C VAL A 266 -2.59 6.93 19.06
N PHE A 267 -3.37 6.93 17.98
CA PHE A 267 -3.08 6.03 16.86
C PHE A 267 -1.83 6.48 16.08
N ALA A 268 -1.55 7.77 15.99
CA ALA A 268 -0.36 8.27 15.28
C ALA A 268 0.93 7.85 16.00
N GLU A 269 0.95 7.92 17.32
CA GLU A 269 2.07 7.45 18.16
C GLU A 269 2.25 5.93 18.03
N PHE A 270 1.16 5.17 18.17
CA PHE A 270 1.18 3.71 18.10
C PHE A 270 1.73 3.19 16.76
N ASN A 271 1.40 3.84 15.64
CA ASN A 271 1.81 3.39 14.30
C ASN A 271 2.99 4.19 13.72
N HIS A 272 3.64 5.04 14.51
CA HIS A 272 4.73 5.90 14.05
C HIS A 272 4.38 6.76 12.82
N ASN A 273 3.15 7.25 12.73
CA ASN A 273 2.68 8.09 11.63
C ASN A 273 3.21 9.53 11.79
N GLN A 274 4.32 9.83 11.12
CA GLN A 274 5.04 11.10 11.27
C GLN A 274 4.20 12.31 10.83
N VAL A 275 3.40 12.16 9.76
CA VAL A 275 2.57 13.23 9.22
C VAL A 275 1.53 13.68 10.24
N VAL A 276 0.79 12.74 10.82
CA VAL A 276 -0.25 13.09 11.80
C VAL A 276 0.38 13.53 13.13
N GLN A 277 1.54 13.00 13.52
CA GLN A 277 2.27 13.50 14.70
C GLN A 277 2.67 14.97 14.55
N LYS A 278 3.19 15.40 13.38
CA LYS A 278 3.48 16.82 13.09
C LYS A 278 2.21 17.67 13.19
N TRP A 279 1.12 17.24 12.55
CA TRP A 279 -0.17 17.93 12.61
C TRP A 279 -0.72 18.06 14.04
N VAL A 280 -0.58 17.03 14.89
CA VAL A 280 -0.97 17.07 16.31
C VAL A 280 -0.13 18.10 17.08
N GLN A 281 1.19 18.16 16.86
CA GLN A 281 2.08 19.13 17.51
C GLN A 281 1.70 20.57 17.18
N GLU A 282 1.22 20.81 15.96
CA GLU A 282 0.70 22.09 15.50
C GLU A 282 -0.74 22.37 15.98
N GLN A 283 -1.25 21.58 16.94
CA GLN A 283 -2.61 21.66 17.47
C GLN A 283 -3.69 21.54 16.38
N GLY A 284 -3.37 20.77 15.34
CA GLY A 284 -4.20 20.62 14.15
C GLY A 284 -4.29 21.87 13.28
N LYS A 285 -3.29 22.76 13.30
CA LYS A 285 -3.25 23.97 12.45
C LYS A 285 -2.40 23.81 11.18
N GLY A 286 -1.87 22.62 10.91
CA GLY A 286 -1.04 22.32 9.74
C GLY A 286 -1.82 21.98 8.48
N GLU A 287 -1.24 22.26 7.31
CA GLU A 287 -1.80 21.83 6.04
C GLU A 287 -1.79 20.30 5.92
N LEU A 288 -2.88 19.74 5.41
CA LEU A 288 -3.10 18.30 5.33
C LEU A 288 -2.17 17.57 4.35
N TYR A 289 -1.30 18.28 3.61
CA TYR A 289 -0.64 17.73 2.43
C TYR A 289 0.85 17.95 2.27
N ASP A 290 1.47 18.81 3.06
CA ASP A 290 2.85 19.15 2.73
C ASP A 290 3.81 18.27 3.50
N ALA A 291 4.50 17.42 2.74
CA ALA A 291 5.74 16.76 3.15
C ALA A 291 6.88 17.77 3.44
N ASN A 292 6.57 19.07 3.47
CA ASN A 292 7.44 20.17 3.87
C ASN A 292 7.02 20.70 5.25
#